data_AF-A0A959BR85-F1
#
_entry.id   AF-A0A959BR85-F1
#
_cell.length_a   1.000
_cell.length_b   1.000
_cell.length_c   1.000
_cell.angle_alpha   90.00
_cell.angle_beta   90.00
_cell.angle_gamma   90.00
#
_symmetry.space_group_name_H-M   'P 1'
#
loop_
_entity.id
_entity.type
_entity.pdbx_description
1 polymer ?
#
loop_
_entity_poly.entity_id
_entity_poly.type
_entity_poly.pdbx_seq_one_letter_code
_entity_poly.pdbx_strand_id
1 'polypeptide(L)'
;MYCAVDPMSKERKTPLDFCYVLWNEYSLPLKKWLEQQGFRQEQCGLASTPHFRDSYGLYHDERGEPGFSGVIRKPDSNELALSSIPKGKPMAAVLSFGNR
;
A
#
# COMPACT_ATOMS: atom_id res chain seq x y z
N MET A 1 17.74 21.15 38.45
CA MET A 1 17.73 19.86 37.74
C MET A 1 16.50 19.87 36.85
N TYR A 2 16.65 20.24 35.58
CA TYR A 2 15.53 20.25 34.63
C TYR A 2 15.34 18.81 34.14
N CYS A 3 14.19 18.21 34.44
CA CYS A 3 13.79 16.95 33.81
C CYS A 3 13.63 17.21 32.30
N ALA A 4 14.43 16.50 31.50
CA ALA A 4 14.28 16.51 30.06
C ALA A 4 12.92 15.90 29.71
N VAL A 5 12.13 16.65 28.94
CA VAL A 5 10.89 16.20 28.33
C VAL A 5 11.18 15.03 27.39
N ASP A 6 10.49 13.90 27.57
CA ASP A 6 10.55 12.77 26.65
C ASP A 6 10.21 13.23 25.21
N PRO A 7 11.17 13.21 24.27
CA PRO A 7 10.94 13.74 22.94
C PRO A 7 10.13 12.76 22.10
N MET A 8 8.83 13.06 21.96
CA MET A 8 7.91 12.59 20.93
C MET A 8 7.73 11.07 20.85
N SER A 9 6.51 10.62 21.15
CA SER A 9 5.96 9.39 20.58
C SER A 9 6.07 9.47 19.06
N LYS A 10 7.18 9.02 18.49
CA LYS A 10 7.31 8.84 17.04
C LYS A 10 6.33 7.74 16.69
N GLU A 11 5.21 8.11 16.09
CA GLU A 11 4.31 7.13 15.51
C GLU A 11 5.13 6.19 14.65
N ARG A 12 5.05 4.90 14.99
CA ARG A 12 5.79 3.86 14.29
C ARG A 12 5.31 3.87 12.84
N LYS A 13 6.22 4.16 11.90
CA LYS A 13 5.92 4.08 10.47
C LYS A 13 5.42 2.66 10.14
N THR A 14 4.37 2.60 9.35
CA THR A 14 3.79 1.37 8.82
C THR A 14 4.31 1.11 7.40
N PRO A 15 4.20 -0.11 6.85
CA PRO A 15 4.56 -0.37 5.45
C PRO A 15 3.89 0.58 4.45
N LEU A 16 2.68 1.06 4.75
CA LEU A 16 1.95 2.02 3.91
C LEU A 16 2.71 3.35 3.75
N ASP A 17 3.51 3.74 4.74
CA ASP A 17 4.32 4.97 4.72
C ASP A 17 5.52 4.87 3.75
N PHE A 18 5.87 3.66 3.33
CA PHE A 18 6.94 3.38 2.38
C PHE A 18 6.41 2.98 1.00
N CYS A 19 5.09 2.99 0.81
CA CYS A 19 4.45 2.67 -0.46
C CYS A 19 4.25 3.94 -1.29
N TYR A 20 4.69 3.87 -2.54
CA TYR A 20 4.48 4.90 -3.55
C TYR A 20 3.73 4.30 -4.73
N VAL A 21 2.85 5.07 -5.32
CA VAL A 21 2.10 4.69 -6.51
C VAL A 21 2.64 5.46 -7.70
N LEU A 22 3.02 4.77 -8.77
CA LEU A 22 3.27 5.36 -10.07
C LEU A 22 1.92 5.51 -10.77
N TRP A 23 1.48 6.75 -10.94
CA TRP A 23 0.22 7.10 -11.57
C TRP A 23 0.45 8.19 -12.61
N ASN A 24 0.15 7.89 -13.87
CA ASN A 24 0.56 8.71 -15.02
C ASN A 24 2.08 8.88 -15.09
N GLU A 25 2.58 10.12 -15.11
CA GLU A 25 3.99 10.45 -15.29
C GLU A 25 4.73 10.72 -13.98
N TYR A 26 4.07 10.57 -12.83
CA TYR A 26 4.66 10.87 -11.52
C TYR A 26 4.33 9.82 -10.46
N SER A 27 5.14 9.82 -9.41
CA SER A 27 4.89 9.01 -8.22
C SER A 27 4.30 9.86 -7.10
N LEU A 28 3.40 9.27 -6.31
CA LEU A 28 2.88 9.89 -5.09
C LEU A 28 2.75 8.85 -3.96
N PRO A 29 2.72 9.29 -2.68
CA PRO A 29 2.51 8.37 -1.56
C PRO A 29 1.18 7.62 -1.69
N LEU A 30 1.18 6.31 -1.39
CA LEU A 30 0.00 5.46 -1.48
C LEU A 30 -1.20 6.04 -0.74
N LYS A 31 -1.01 6.51 0.50
CA LYS A 31 -2.09 7.07 1.31
C LYS A 31 -2.79 8.24 0.60
N LYS A 32 -2.01 9.15 -0.01
CA LYS A 32 -2.54 10.27 -0.79
C LYS A 32 -3.28 9.79 -2.03
N TRP A 33 -2.74 8.79 -2.73
CA TRP A 33 -3.40 8.22 -3.90
C TRP A 33 -4.73 7.56 -3.53
N LEU A 34 -4.77 6.78 -2.45
CA LEU A 34 -6.00 6.17 -1.94
C LEU A 34 -7.06 7.21 -1.59
N GLU A 35 -6.68 8.29 -0.89
CA GLU A 35 -7.57 9.41 -0.59
C GLU A 35 -8.12 10.07 -1.87
N GLN A 36 -7.27 10.29 -2.87
CA GLN A 36 -7.69 10.87 -4.16
C GLN A 36 -8.66 9.98 -4.94
N GLN A 37 -8.50 8.65 -4.86
CA GLN A 37 -9.41 7.70 -5.49
C GLN A 37 -10.66 7.41 -4.65
N GLY A 38 -10.69 7.83 -3.36
CA GLY A 38 -11.73 7.43 -2.42
C GLY A 38 -11.66 5.94 -2.03
N PHE A 39 -10.49 5.32 -2.18
CA PHE A 39 -10.29 3.90 -1.93
C PHE A 39 -9.81 3.63 -0.51
N ARG A 40 -10.22 2.49 0.04
CA ARG A 40 -9.67 1.96 1.29
C ARG A 40 -8.58 0.94 1.00
N GLN A 41 -7.51 0.95 1.79
CA GLN A 41 -6.42 0.00 1.60
C GLN A 41 -6.90 -1.46 1.75
N GLU A 42 -7.91 -1.73 2.58
CA GLU A 42 -8.48 -3.07 2.77
C GLU A 42 -9.15 -3.63 1.51
N GLN A 43 -9.66 -2.73 0.65
CA GLN A 43 -10.30 -3.07 -0.63
C GLN A 43 -9.30 -3.13 -1.77
N CYS A 44 -8.02 -2.92 -1.49
CA CYS A 44 -6.99 -3.01 -2.51
C CYS A 44 -6.38 -4.40 -2.54
N GLY A 45 -5.82 -4.75 -3.68
CA GLY A 45 -5.14 -6.02 -3.87
C GLY A 45 -3.83 -5.82 -4.62
N LEU A 46 -2.79 -6.49 -4.15
CA LEU A 46 -1.47 -6.45 -4.75
C LEU A 46 -1.17 -7.75 -5.48
N ALA A 47 -0.76 -7.65 -6.74
CA ALA A 47 -0.18 -8.76 -7.48
C ALA A 47 1.32 -8.49 -7.72
N SER A 48 2.17 -9.49 -7.49
CA SER A 48 3.59 -9.38 -7.82
C SER A 48 3.77 -9.28 -9.33
N THR A 49 4.63 -8.36 -9.78
CA THR A 49 5.03 -8.24 -11.17
C THR A 49 6.32 -9.03 -11.39
N PRO A 50 6.32 -10.10 -12.22
CA PRO A 50 7.52 -10.87 -12.51
C PRO A 50 8.67 -9.98 -12.98
N HIS A 51 9.88 -10.25 -12.52
CA HIS A 51 11.12 -9.50 -12.84
C HIS A 51 11.20 -8.05 -12.32
N PHE A 52 10.16 -7.53 -11.66
CA PHE A 52 10.12 -6.18 -11.12
C PHE A 52 10.10 -6.22 -9.59
N ARG A 53 11.28 -6.12 -8.97
CA ARG A 53 11.42 -6.20 -7.51
C ARG A 53 10.73 -5.04 -6.82
N ASP A 54 10.14 -5.32 -5.66
CA ASP A 54 9.46 -4.35 -4.80
C ASP A 54 8.35 -3.57 -5.51
N SER A 55 7.88 -4.08 -6.65
CA SER A 55 6.88 -3.46 -7.49
C SER A 55 5.71 -4.42 -7.68
N TYR A 56 4.51 -3.89 -7.52
CA TYR A 56 3.28 -4.66 -7.47
C TYR A 56 2.21 -3.97 -8.32
N GLY A 57 1.44 -4.75 -9.07
CA GLY A 57 0.20 -4.25 -9.64
C GLY A 57 -0.81 -4.00 -8.51
N LEU A 58 -1.34 -2.79 -8.44
CA LEU A 58 -2.37 -2.39 -7.49
C LEU A 58 -3.74 -2.47 -8.17
N TYR A 59 -4.65 -3.20 -7.55
CA TYR A 59 -6.01 -3.42 -8.01
C TYR A 59 -6.99 -2.98 -6.92
N HIS A 60 -8.17 -2.54 -7.32
CA HIS A 60 -9.24 -2.16 -6.40
C HIS A 60 -10.40 -3.14 -6.50
N ASP A 61 -11.00 -3.45 -5.36
CA ASP A 61 -12.22 -4.22 -5.25
C ASP A 61 -13.46 -3.33 -5.21
N GLU A 62 -14.08 -3.17 -6.37
CA GLU A 62 -15.31 -2.39 -6.51
C GLU A 62 -16.56 -3.13 -6.00
N ARG A 63 -16.54 -4.48 -5.92
CA ARG A 63 -17.74 -5.30 -5.77
C ARG A 63 -17.74 -6.24 -4.56
N GLY A 64 -16.71 -6.21 -3.73
CA GLY A 64 -16.58 -7.19 -2.63
C GLY A 64 -16.13 -8.56 -3.14
N GLU A 65 -15.34 -8.62 -4.20
CA GLU A 65 -14.89 -9.87 -4.79
C GLU A 65 -13.91 -10.62 -3.88
N PRO A 66 -13.99 -11.96 -3.83
CA PRO A 66 -13.02 -12.75 -3.09
C PRO A 66 -11.63 -12.64 -3.71
N GLY A 67 -10.59 -12.69 -2.87
CA GLY A 67 -9.18 -12.74 -3.30
C GLY A 67 -8.35 -11.50 -2.97
N PHE A 68 -9.00 -10.41 -2.57
CA PHE A 68 -8.35 -9.19 -2.10
C PHE A 68 -7.94 -9.31 -0.62
N SER A 69 -6.69 -9.00 -0.31
CA SER A 69 -6.10 -9.13 1.04
C SER A 69 -5.75 -7.78 1.67
N GLY A 70 -6.09 -6.67 1.01
CA GLY A 70 -5.59 -5.34 1.34
C GLY A 70 -4.14 -5.13 0.89
N VAL A 71 -3.62 -3.92 1.15
CA VAL A 71 -2.19 -3.63 1.03
C VAL A 71 -1.43 -4.18 2.24
N ILE A 72 -2.01 -4.06 3.43
CA ILE A 72 -1.56 -4.71 4.66
C ILE A 72 -2.72 -5.47 5.30
N ARG A 73 -2.45 -6.66 5.85
CA ARG A 73 -3.46 -7.49 6.54
C ARG A 73 -3.82 -6.98 7.93
N LYS A 74 -2.83 -6.40 8.62
CA LYS A 74 -2.94 -5.93 10.01
C LYS A 74 -2.15 -4.63 10.15
N PRO A 75 -2.59 -3.71 11.01
CA PRO A 75 -1.89 -2.43 11.24
C PRO A 75 -0.45 -2.64 11.73
N ASP A 76 -0.18 -3.69 12.49
CA ASP A 76 1.16 -4.01 13.02
C ASP A 76 2.07 -4.79 12.05
N SER A 77 1.57 -5.13 10.85
CA SER A 77 2.35 -5.86 9.84
C SER A 77 3.57 -5.07 9.39
N ASN A 78 4.68 -5.77 9.14
CA ASN A 78 5.87 -5.20 8.50
C ASN A 78 5.96 -5.52 7.00
N GLU A 79 5.02 -6.29 6.50
CA GLU A 79 5.04 -6.82 5.14
C GLU A 79 3.76 -6.45 4.40
N LEU A 80 3.88 -6.36 3.07
CA LEU A 80 2.75 -6.18 2.17
C LEU A 80 1.99 -7.49 1.96
N ALA A 81 0.68 -7.38 1.78
CA ALA A 81 -0.20 -8.50 1.56
C ALA A 81 -0.43 -8.73 0.07
N LEU A 82 0.05 -9.85 -0.45
CA LEU A 82 -0.28 -10.28 -1.81
C LEU A 82 -1.69 -10.86 -1.87
N SER A 83 -2.37 -10.55 -2.96
CA SER A 83 -3.75 -10.90 -3.25
C SER A 83 -3.82 -11.80 -4.48
N SER A 84 -4.82 -12.68 -4.52
CA SER A 84 -5.11 -13.51 -5.69
C SER A 84 -6.10 -12.76 -6.58
N ILE A 85 -5.57 -11.90 -7.46
CA ILE A 85 -6.39 -11.03 -8.30
C ILE A 85 -7.06 -11.84 -9.42
N PRO A 86 -8.38 -11.70 -9.62
CA PRO A 86 -9.08 -12.31 -10.75
C PRO A 86 -8.47 -11.89 -12.10
N LYS A 87 -8.39 -12.83 -13.05
CA LYS A 87 -7.89 -12.53 -14.40
C LYS A 87 -8.80 -11.52 -15.10
N GLY A 88 -8.19 -10.59 -15.84
CA GLY A 88 -8.92 -9.59 -16.62
C GLY A 88 -9.37 -8.35 -15.85
N LYS A 89 -9.06 -8.25 -14.54
CA LYS A 89 -9.35 -7.05 -13.77
C LYS A 89 -8.37 -5.93 -14.15
N PRO A 90 -8.84 -4.69 -14.39
CA PRO A 90 -7.95 -3.60 -14.74
C PRO A 90 -7.05 -3.25 -13.56
N MET A 91 -5.76 -3.07 -13.84
CA MET A 91 -4.80 -2.55 -12.87
C MET A 91 -5.09 -1.06 -12.65
N ALA A 92 -5.22 -0.66 -11.40
CA ALA A 92 -5.47 0.74 -11.04
C ALA A 92 -4.17 1.56 -11.12
N ALA A 93 -3.06 1.00 -10.65
CA ALA A 93 -1.74 1.62 -10.74
C ALA A 93 -0.61 0.62 -10.45
N VAL A 94 0.64 1.06 -10.55
CA VAL A 94 1.80 0.30 -10.08
C VAL A 94 2.22 0.83 -8.72
N LEU A 95 2.32 -0.04 -7.72
CA LEU A 95 2.84 0.27 -6.39
C LEU A 95 4.31 -0.13 -6.31
N SER A 96 5.14 0.75 -5.75
CA SER A 96 6.53 0.50 -5.37
C SER A 96 6.66 0.54 -3.84
N PHE A 97 7.40 -0.40 -3.27
CA PHE A 97 7.63 -0.52 -1.83
C PHE A 97 9.09 -0.21 -1.47
N GLY A 98 9.35 0.91 -0.81
CA GLY A 98 10.69 1.31 -0.39
C GLY A 98 11.09 0.69 0.95
N ASN A 99 11.55 -0.57 0.96
CA ASN A 99 11.97 -1.25 2.20
C ASN A 99 13.43 -0.95 2.64
N ARG A 100 13.87 0.32 2.61
CA ARG A 100 15.22 0.72 3.05
C ARG A 100 15.20 1.60 4.29
#